data_AF-A0AAV7B5M8-F1
#
_entry.id   AF-A0AAV7B5M8-F1
#
_cell.length_a   1.000
_cell.length_b   1.000
_cell.length_c   1.000
_cell.angle_alpha   90.00
_cell.angle_beta   90.00
_cell.angle_gamma   90.00
#
_symmetry.space_group_name_H-M   'P 1'
#
loop_
_entity.id
_entity.type
_entity.pdbx_description
1 polymer ?
#
loop_
_entity_poly.entity_id
_entity_poly.type
_entity_poly.pdbx_seq_one_letter_code
_entity_poly.pdbx_strand_id
1 'polypeptide(L)'
;MNIFSAHHIGKRRSMCAVQIYGRLLLSAQQTGGLCTSSPGTQQWHSDILWQPIPVHTVPVSQDRLLKFPSKDCPRFYELMKETIQLPEYKDRMNAWEDFIARVANYTGYSVDQALSRRVWKVYDTLFCQKSHNFSLPAWATPDVLHTLEEISAFDMKAHMALYKPKEKARLTGGILVDAVLKNFTEAIKKSSPLKMVMYSAHDSTILALQGALGVYSGIHPPYASCHIFEFYKESDGFQLSAETSDCLFLVEALSFLYMV
;
A
#
# COMPACT_ATOMS: atom_id res chain seq x y z
N MET A 1 29.77 -19.12 -46.37
CA MET A 1 30.16 -19.01 -44.95
C MET A 1 29.83 -17.59 -44.51
N ASN A 2 28.57 -17.34 -44.12
CA ASN A 2 28.12 -16.03 -43.67
C ASN A 2 28.05 -16.07 -42.14
N ILE A 3 28.97 -15.36 -41.49
CA ILE A 3 29.00 -15.15 -40.05
C ILE A 3 28.18 -13.87 -39.79
N PHE A 4 26.92 -14.02 -39.41
CA PHE A 4 26.17 -12.95 -38.74
C PHE A 4 26.31 -13.17 -37.22
N SER A 5 27.23 -12.42 -36.60
CA SER A 5 27.28 -12.25 -35.14
C SER A 5 26.27 -11.17 -34.77
N ALA A 6 25.09 -11.58 -34.32
CA ALA A 6 24.14 -10.68 -33.68
C ALA A 6 24.47 -10.63 -32.18
N HIS A 7 25.20 -9.59 -31.76
CA HIS A 7 25.32 -9.26 -30.35
C HIS A 7 23.99 -8.70 -29.83
N HIS A 8 23.16 -9.57 -29.26
CA HIS A 8 21.97 -9.17 -28.50
C HIS A 8 22.40 -8.63 -27.13
N ILE A 9 22.60 -7.32 -27.04
CA ILE A 9 22.78 -6.61 -25.77
C ILE A 9 21.39 -6.48 -25.11
N GLY A 10 21.02 -7.48 -24.32
CA GLY A 10 19.81 -7.44 -23.49
C GLY A 10 19.97 -6.45 -22.35
N LYS A 11 19.54 -5.19 -22.54
CA LYS A 11 19.34 -4.24 -21.44
C LYS A 11 18.26 -4.81 -20.51
N ARG A 12 18.64 -5.20 -19.30
CA ARG A 12 17.71 -5.53 -18.21
C ARG A 12 16.85 -4.30 -17.95
N ARG A 13 15.54 -4.39 -18.17
CA ARG A 13 14.58 -3.33 -17.85
C ARG A 13 13.74 -3.79 -16.67
N SER A 14 13.80 -3.03 -15.58
CA SER A 14 12.88 -3.12 -14.45
C SER A 14 11.99 -1.89 -14.51
N MET A 15 10.70 -2.03 -14.23
CA MET A 15 9.77 -0.90 -14.22
C MET A 15 9.29 -0.66 -12.79
N CYS A 16 9.54 0.54 -12.26
CA CYS A 16 8.95 0.97 -11.00
C CYS A 16 7.78 1.89 -11.32
N ALA A 17 6.57 1.47 -10.96
CA ALA A 17 5.35 2.28 -11.00
C ALA A 17 5.05 2.79 -9.58
N VAL A 18 4.71 4.07 -9.48
CA VAL A 18 4.65 4.78 -8.20
C VAL A 18 3.47 5.73 -8.21
N GLN A 19 2.84 5.93 -7.07
CA GLN A 19 1.78 6.91 -6.87
C GLN A 19 2.39 8.28 -6.46
N ILE A 20 1.87 9.41 -6.99
CA ILE A 20 2.41 10.76 -6.70
C ILE A 20 2.05 11.19 -5.27
N TYR A 21 2.87 10.78 -4.31
CA TYR A 21 3.09 11.51 -3.07
C TYR A 21 4.61 11.67 -2.92
N GLY A 22 5.06 12.82 -2.42
CA GLY A 22 6.51 13.07 -2.24
C GLY A 22 7.23 11.94 -1.52
N ARG A 23 6.58 11.38 -0.48
CA ARG A 23 7.09 10.20 0.24
C ARG A 23 7.24 8.96 -0.63
N LEU A 24 6.26 8.62 -1.46
CA LEU A 24 6.28 7.39 -2.27
C LEU A 24 7.31 7.48 -3.40
N LEU A 25 7.52 8.67 -3.98
CA LEU A 25 8.56 8.90 -4.97
C LEU A 25 9.97 8.71 -4.36
N LEU A 26 10.20 9.27 -3.17
CA LEU A 26 11.47 9.12 -2.46
C LEU A 26 11.69 7.67 -2.03
N SER A 27 10.66 7.03 -1.48
CA SER A 27 10.66 5.60 -1.17
C SER A 27 11.07 4.76 -2.37
N ALA A 28 10.41 4.93 -3.52
CA ALA A 28 10.73 4.18 -4.73
C ALA A 28 12.14 4.46 -5.27
N GLN A 29 12.61 5.71 -5.18
CA GLN A 29 13.99 6.05 -5.56
C GLN A 29 15.03 5.40 -4.65
N GLN A 30 14.76 5.36 -3.33
CA GLN A 30 15.61 4.67 -2.36
C GLN A 30 15.62 3.16 -2.60
N THR A 31 14.45 2.54 -2.82
CA THR A 31 14.36 1.12 -3.16
C THR A 31 15.03 0.81 -4.51
N GLY A 32 15.01 1.75 -5.46
CA GLY A 32 15.78 1.67 -6.71
C GLY A 32 17.29 1.51 -6.49
N GLY A 33 17.83 1.95 -5.36
CA GLY A 33 19.22 1.68 -4.95
C GLY A 33 19.59 0.19 -4.89
N LEU A 34 18.61 -0.73 -4.87
CA LEU A 34 18.81 -2.17 -5.02
C LEU A 34 19.54 -2.55 -6.32
N CYS A 35 19.36 -1.76 -7.38
CA CYS A 35 20.22 -1.87 -8.54
C CYS A 35 21.45 -1.02 -8.26
N THR A 36 22.43 -1.58 -7.55
CA THR A 36 23.74 -0.95 -7.44
C THR A 36 24.42 -0.97 -8.80
N SER A 37 25.22 0.05 -9.09
CA SER A 37 26.08 0.06 -10.27
C SER A 37 27.13 -1.03 -10.09
N SER A 38 27.02 -2.15 -10.82
CA SER A 38 28.11 -3.12 -10.89
C SER A 38 29.37 -2.42 -11.40
N PRO A 39 30.57 -2.72 -10.86
CA PRO A 39 31.81 -2.15 -11.35
C PRO A 39 31.94 -2.34 -12.87
N GLY A 40 32.12 -1.24 -13.61
CA GLY A 40 32.20 -1.24 -15.07
C GLY A 40 31.14 -0.36 -15.76
N THR A 41 30.53 -0.87 -16.83
CA THR A 41 29.82 -0.10 -17.87
C THR A 41 28.57 0.68 -17.40
N GLN A 42 28.06 0.43 -16.19
CA GLN A 42 26.89 1.10 -15.63
C GLN A 42 27.23 2.18 -14.59
N GLN A 43 28.51 2.32 -14.24
CA GLN A 43 28.97 3.35 -13.32
C GLN A 43 29.19 4.66 -14.09
N TRP A 44 28.35 5.65 -13.83
CA TRP A 44 28.47 6.98 -14.45
C TRP A 44 29.39 7.93 -13.68
N HIS A 45 29.70 7.63 -12.41
CA HIS A 45 30.56 8.42 -11.54
C HIS A 45 31.42 7.52 -10.64
N SER A 46 32.70 7.86 -10.47
CA SER A 46 33.66 7.06 -9.69
C SER A 46 33.30 6.97 -8.21
N ASP A 47 32.87 8.08 -7.62
CA ASP A 47 32.66 8.19 -6.16
C ASP A 47 31.19 8.03 -5.73
N ILE A 48 30.27 7.88 -6.69
CA ILE A 48 28.83 7.78 -6.41
C ILE A 48 28.36 6.40 -6.88
N LEU A 49 28.18 5.48 -5.92
CA LEU A 49 27.68 4.13 -6.14
C LEU A 49 26.14 4.09 -6.26
N TRP A 50 25.60 4.98 -7.10
CA TRP A 50 24.17 5.10 -7.37
C TRP A 50 23.94 5.17 -8.88
N GLN A 51 22.78 4.70 -9.35
CA GLN A 51 22.34 4.90 -10.72
C GLN A 51 20.89 5.41 -10.75
N PRO A 52 20.55 6.29 -11.72
CA PRO A 52 19.19 6.74 -11.90
C PRO A 52 18.31 5.60 -12.43
N ILE A 53 17.23 5.32 -11.72
CA ILE A 53 16.18 4.39 -12.16
C ILE A 53 14.91 5.21 -12.39
N PRO A 54 14.28 5.09 -13.57
CA PRO A 54 13.06 5.82 -13.84
C PRO A 54 11.94 5.35 -12.90
N VAL A 55 11.32 6.31 -12.24
CA VAL A 55 10.12 6.14 -11.42
C VAL A 55 8.95 6.72 -12.19
N HIS A 56 8.02 5.86 -12.62
CA HIS A 56 6.85 6.26 -13.38
C HIS A 56 5.69 6.57 -12.45
N THR A 57 4.91 7.59 -12.78
CA THR A 57 3.83 8.03 -11.90
C THR A 57 2.74 8.79 -12.66
N VAL A 58 1.56 8.92 -12.03
CA VAL A 58 0.39 9.60 -12.58
C VAL A 58 -0.24 10.54 -11.54
N PRO A 59 -0.85 11.67 -11.95
CA PRO A 59 -1.54 12.57 -11.03
C PRO A 59 -2.50 11.85 -10.09
N VAL A 60 -2.54 12.27 -8.83
CA VAL A 60 -3.35 11.68 -7.75
C VAL A 60 -4.87 11.62 -8.06
N SER A 61 -5.36 12.52 -8.92
CA SER A 61 -6.75 12.54 -9.40
C SER A 61 -7.02 11.53 -10.52
N GLN A 62 -5.97 11.06 -11.19
CA GLN A 62 -6.01 10.13 -12.32
C GLN A 62 -5.54 8.72 -11.93
N ASP A 63 -4.97 8.55 -10.74
CA ASP A 63 -4.55 7.25 -10.24
C ASP A 63 -5.76 6.35 -9.95
N ARG A 64 -5.92 5.33 -10.79
CA ARG A 64 -6.95 4.28 -10.66
C ARG A 64 -6.35 2.93 -10.27
N LEU A 65 -5.04 2.82 -10.15
CA LEU A 65 -4.33 1.54 -9.98
C LEU A 65 -3.81 1.34 -8.56
N LEU A 66 -3.25 2.39 -7.94
CA LEU A 66 -2.57 2.29 -6.64
C LEU A 66 -3.32 3.04 -5.54
N LYS A 67 -4.20 3.98 -5.91
CA LYS A 67 -4.95 4.78 -4.94
C LYS A 67 -6.32 4.17 -4.62
N PHE A 68 -6.42 3.49 -3.48
CA PHE A 68 -7.68 2.91 -3.00
C PHE A 68 -8.17 3.50 -1.67
N PRO A 69 -9.51 3.58 -1.48
CA PRO A 69 -10.55 3.46 -2.51
C PRO A 69 -10.53 4.67 -3.47
N SER A 70 -10.97 4.47 -4.71
CA SER A 70 -11.08 5.57 -5.67
C SER A 70 -12.15 6.57 -5.24
N LYS A 71 -11.83 7.86 -5.27
CA LYS A 71 -12.77 8.94 -4.92
C LYS A 71 -13.99 9.01 -5.84
N ASP A 72 -13.85 8.52 -7.07
CA ASP A 72 -14.90 8.59 -8.10
C ASP A 72 -15.56 7.21 -8.29
N CYS A 73 -15.87 6.53 -7.19
CA CYS A 73 -16.55 5.22 -7.20
C CYS A 73 -17.85 5.27 -6.38
N PRO A 74 -18.97 5.77 -6.95
CA PRO A 74 -20.24 5.89 -6.23
C PRO A 74 -20.70 4.58 -5.61
N ARG A 75 -20.55 3.46 -6.34
CA ARG A 75 -20.96 2.15 -5.88
C ARG A 75 -20.20 1.69 -4.64
N PHE A 76 -18.90 1.99 -4.54
CA PHE A 76 -18.15 1.66 -3.33
C PHE A 76 -18.67 2.43 -2.11
N TYR A 77 -19.03 3.70 -2.27
CA TYR A 77 -19.60 4.51 -1.19
C TYR A 77 -21.00 4.03 -0.78
N GLU A 78 -21.82 3.57 -1.72
CA GLU A 78 -23.11 2.91 -1.41
C GLU A 78 -22.88 1.64 -0.60
N LEU A 79 -21.94 0.79 -1.01
CA LEU A 79 -21.57 -0.42 -0.27
C LEU A 79 -21.09 -0.09 1.14
N MET A 80 -20.34 1.00 1.34
CA MET A 80 -19.94 1.44 2.67
C MET A 80 -21.13 1.94 3.49
N LYS A 81 -22.07 2.68 2.89
CA LYS A 81 -23.33 3.04 3.56
C LYS A 81 -24.13 1.81 3.97
N GLU A 82 -24.22 0.79 3.11
CA GLU A 82 -24.85 -0.49 3.45
C GLU A 82 -24.09 -1.21 4.58
N THR A 83 -22.75 -1.16 4.57
CA THR A 83 -21.88 -1.81 5.57
C THR A 83 -22.09 -1.23 6.97
N ILE A 84 -22.11 0.10 7.12
CA ILE A 84 -22.26 0.74 8.43
C ILE A 84 -23.66 0.54 9.03
N GLN A 85 -24.62 0.08 8.22
CA GLN A 85 -25.97 -0.24 8.70
C GLN A 85 -26.09 -1.66 9.26
N LEU A 86 -25.08 -2.52 9.08
CA LEU A 86 -25.09 -3.89 9.58
C LEU A 86 -25.15 -3.92 11.11
N PRO A 87 -25.91 -4.88 11.70
CA PRO A 87 -25.96 -5.06 13.15
C PRO A 87 -24.56 -5.24 13.76
N GLU A 88 -23.73 -6.13 13.21
CA GLU A 88 -22.37 -6.37 13.70
C GLU A 88 -21.51 -5.10 13.71
N TYR A 89 -21.64 -4.24 12.68
CA TYR A 89 -20.91 -2.96 12.65
C TYR A 89 -21.40 -2.01 13.73
N LYS A 90 -22.73 -1.85 13.86
CA LYS A 90 -23.34 -0.99 14.87
C LYS A 90 -23.01 -1.47 16.28
N ASP A 91 -23.15 -2.75 16.56
CA ASP A 91 -22.89 -3.34 17.88
C ASP A 91 -21.43 -3.10 18.29
N ARG A 92 -20.49 -3.30 17.36
CA ARG A 92 -19.07 -3.07 17.63
C ARG A 92 -18.75 -1.59 17.85
N MET A 93 -19.32 -0.70 17.05
CA MET A 93 -19.12 0.75 17.22
C MET A 93 -19.78 1.29 18.49
N ASN A 94 -20.96 0.79 18.85
CA ASN A 94 -21.66 1.14 20.09
C ASN A 94 -20.85 0.72 21.33
N ALA A 95 -20.16 -0.43 21.28
CA ALA A 95 -19.27 -0.85 22.37
C ALA A 95 -18.11 0.13 22.63
N TRP A 96 -17.75 0.97 21.64
CA TRP A 96 -16.73 1.99 21.74
C TRP A 96 -17.29 3.42 21.85
N GLU A 97 -18.61 3.60 21.93
CA GLU A 97 -19.25 4.93 21.89
C GLU A 97 -18.68 5.89 22.94
N ASP A 98 -18.67 5.47 24.21
CA ASP A 98 -18.13 6.26 25.32
C ASP A 98 -16.64 6.58 25.15
N PHE A 99 -15.86 5.62 24.65
CA PHE A 99 -14.44 5.80 24.39
C PHE A 99 -14.22 6.87 23.31
N ILE A 100 -14.95 6.75 22.21
CA ILE A 100 -14.85 7.66 21.09
C ILE A 100 -15.31 9.06 21.50
N ALA A 101 -16.37 9.19 22.31
CA ALA A 101 -16.81 10.47 22.85
C ALA A 101 -15.73 11.16 23.70
N ARG A 102 -14.98 10.40 24.53
CA ARG A 102 -13.84 10.93 25.27
C ARG A 102 -12.71 11.40 24.36
N VAL A 103 -12.35 10.60 23.36
CA VAL A 103 -11.32 10.98 22.37
C VAL A 103 -11.71 12.24 21.61
N ALA A 104 -12.99 12.36 21.22
CA ALA A 104 -13.54 13.55 20.57
C ALA A 104 -13.38 14.80 21.45
N ASN A 105 -13.66 14.69 22.75
CA ASN A 105 -13.47 15.79 23.71
C ASN A 105 -11.99 16.22 23.84
N TYR A 106 -11.05 15.27 23.88
CA TYR A 106 -9.62 15.59 23.95
C TYR A 106 -9.07 16.24 22.67
N THR A 107 -9.64 15.90 21.52
CA THR A 107 -9.10 16.28 20.20
C THR A 107 -9.83 17.47 19.58
N GLY A 108 -10.99 17.85 20.11
CA GLY A 108 -11.86 18.89 19.56
C GLY A 108 -12.64 18.45 18.32
N TYR A 109 -12.65 17.15 17.98
CA TYR A 109 -13.44 16.63 16.87
C TYR A 109 -14.93 16.55 17.25
N SER A 110 -15.82 16.91 16.31
CA SER A 110 -17.25 16.59 16.46
C SER A 110 -17.52 15.09 16.33
N VAL A 111 -18.48 14.60 17.11
CA VAL A 111 -19.03 13.23 17.05
C VAL A 111 -20.08 13.20 15.95
N ASP A 112 -19.72 12.73 14.75
CA ASP A 112 -20.60 12.66 13.58
C ASP A 112 -20.32 11.41 12.72
N GLN A 113 -20.99 11.27 11.57
CA GLN A 113 -20.80 10.09 10.70
C GLN A 113 -19.37 9.94 10.14
N ALA A 114 -18.53 10.98 10.20
CA ALA A 114 -17.12 10.91 9.81
C ALA A 114 -16.19 10.50 10.97
N LEU A 115 -16.75 10.08 12.11
CA LEU A 115 -16.01 9.81 13.33
C LEU A 115 -15.01 8.67 13.20
N SER A 116 -15.30 7.57 12.48
CA SER A 116 -14.33 6.48 12.27
C SER A 116 -13.06 6.99 11.57
N ARG A 117 -13.22 7.81 10.53
CA ARG A 117 -12.11 8.47 9.84
C ARG A 117 -11.32 9.41 10.74
N ARG A 118 -11.97 10.09 11.69
CA ARG A 118 -11.30 10.98 12.65
C ARG A 118 -10.54 10.18 13.70
N VAL A 119 -11.11 9.09 14.19
CA VAL A 119 -10.45 8.15 15.10
C VAL A 119 -9.17 7.59 14.44
N TRP A 120 -9.24 7.19 13.16
CA TRP A 120 -8.05 6.79 12.41
C TRP A 120 -6.98 7.90 12.36
N LYS A 121 -7.37 9.16 12.10
CA LYS A 121 -6.41 10.29 12.09
C LYS A 121 -5.74 10.50 13.45
N VAL A 122 -6.51 10.37 14.54
CA VAL A 122 -5.96 10.49 15.90
C VAL A 122 -4.96 9.36 16.15
N TYR A 123 -5.34 8.13 15.84
CA TYR A 123 -4.46 6.97 15.95
C TYR A 123 -3.15 7.17 15.16
N ASP A 124 -3.25 7.46 13.86
CA ASP A 124 -2.12 7.65 12.96
C ASP A 124 -1.17 8.76 13.47
N THR A 125 -1.73 9.88 13.93
CA THR A 125 -0.94 10.98 14.49
C THR A 125 -0.17 10.56 15.74
N LEU A 126 -0.85 9.92 16.70
CA LEU A 126 -0.21 9.48 17.94
C LEU A 126 0.81 8.36 17.69
N PHE A 127 0.52 7.45 16.77
CA PHE A 127 1.43 6.40 16.34
C PHE A 127 2.71 6.99 15.73
N CYS A 128 2.57 7.98 14.83
CA CYS A 128 3.70 8.70 14.25
C CYS A 128 4.54 9.40 15.35
N GLN A 129 3.89 10.14 16.24
CA GLN A 129 4.56 10.84 17.34
C GLN A 129 5.34 9.87 18.24
N LYS A 130 4.70 8.76 18.64
CA LYS A 130 5.32 7.71 19.45
C LYS A 130 6.52 7.09 18.76
N SER A 131 6.40 6.79 17.46
CA SER A 131 7.48 6.20 16.65
C SER A 131 8.71 7.10 16.53
N HIS A 132 8.54 8.40 16.78
CA HIS A 132 9.60 9.42 16.76
C HIS A 132 10.02 9.88 18.16
N ASN A 133 9.62 9.16 19.21
CA ASN A 133 9.92 9.50 20.60
C ASN A 133 9.43 10.89 21.02
N PHE A 134 8.39 11.43 20.40
CA PHE A 134 7.72 12.62 20.91
C PHE A 134 6.94 12.29 22.18
N SER A 135 6.88 13.25 23.09
CA SER A 135 5.99 13.17 24.24
C SER A 135 4.54 13.21 23.78
N LEU A 136 3.78 12.19 24.15
CA LEU A 136 2.34 12.13 23.86
C LEU A 136 1.55 12.95 24.89
N PRO A 137 0.35 13.43 24.53
CA PRO A 137 -0.57 14.00 25.50
C PRO A 137 -0.86 13.04 26.65
N ALA A 138 -1.07 13.56 27.87
CA ALA A 138 -1.28 12.73 29.07
C ALA A 138 -2.45 11.72 28.96
N TRP A 139 -3.46 12.02 28.14
CA TRP A 139 -4.60 11.14 27.91
C TRP A 139 -4.29 9.99 26.92
N ALA A 140 -3.24 10.10 26.11
CA ALA A 140 -2.87 9.11 25.10
C ALA A 140 -2.03 7.98 25.73
N THR A 141 -2.64 7.26 26.68
CA THR A 141 -2.02 6.12 27.37
C THR A 141 -1.85 4.91 26.43
N PRO A 142 -1.06 3.90 26.81
CA PRO A 142 -0.94 2.66 26.04
C PRO A 142 -2.29 1.99 25.74
N ASP A 143 -3.21 1.97 26.71
CA ASP A 143 -4.55 1.41 26.52
C ASP A 143 -5.38 2.22 25.51
N VAL A 144 -5.28 3.54 25.55
CA VAL A 144 -5.96 4.41 24.56
C VAL A 144 -5.41 4.15 23.16
N LEU A 145 -4.10 4.02 22.99
CA LEU A 145 -3.49 3.68 21.71
C LEU A 145 -3.95 2.31 21.19
N HIS A 146 -4.00 1.31 22.07
CA HIS A 146 -4.48 -0.03 21.72
C HIS A 146 -5.94 0.00 21.27
N THR A 147 -6.83 0.67 22.01
CA THR A 147 -8.24 0.77 21.60
C THR A 147 -8.41 1.55 20.30
N LEU A 148 -7.62 2.62 20.07
CA LEU A 148 -7.61 3.35 18.80
C LEU A 148 -7.17 2.45 17.63
N GLU A 149 -6.14 1.63 17.83
CA GLU A 149 -5.67 0.65 16.85
C GLU A 149 -6.75 -0.39 16.52
N GLU A 150 -7.43 -0.94 17.54
CA GLU A 150 -8.52 -1.91 17.36
C GLU A 150 -9.70 -1.33 16.57
N ILE A 151 -10.13 -0.10 16.89
CA ILE A 151 -11.19 0.59 16.15
C ILE A 151 -10.75 0.78 14.70
N SER A 152 -9.51 1.20 14.49
CA SER A 152 -8.97 1.42 13.15
C SER A 152 -8.89 0.12 12.33
N ALA A 153 -8.42 -0.97 12.92
CA ALA A 153 -8.31 -2.26 12.26
C ALA A 153 -9.70 -2.81 11.89
N PHE A 154 -10.69 -2.61 12.78
CA PHE A 154 -12.08 -2.94 12.53
C PHE A 154 -12.66 -2.14 11.36
N ASP A 155 -12.44 -0.82 11.31
CA ASP A 155 -12.93 0.03 10.22
C ASP A 155 -12.29 -0.38 8.87
N MET A 156 -11.00 -0.70 8.84
CA MET A 156 -10.35 -1.25 7.65
C MET A 156 -10.94 -2.59 7.21
N LYS A 157 -11.19 -3.50 8.16
CA LYS A 157 -11.88 -4.77 7.88
C LYS A 157 -13.28 -4.51 7.30
N ALA A 158 -14.00 -3.50 7.80
CA ALA A 158 -15.30 -3.11 7.25
C ALA A 158 -15.19 -2.63 5.80
N HIS A 159 -14.11 -1.92 5.45
CA HIS A 159 -13.88 -1.47 4.09
C HIS A 159 -13.64 -2.59 3.09
N MET A 160 -13.13 -3.75 3.49
CA MET A 160 -12.74 -4.82 2.57
C MET A 160 -13.56 -6.12 2.71
N ALA A 161 -13.80 -6.57 3.93
CA ALA A 161 -14.21 -7.96 4.21
C ALA A 161 -15.65 -8.10 4.72
N LEU A 162 -16.17 -7.11 5.46
CA LEU A 162 -17.38 -7.31 6.28
C LEU A 162 -18.67 -7.46 5.47
N TYR A 163 -18.80 -6.75 4.34
CA TYR A 163 -20.03 -6.73 3.55
C TYR A 163 -19.73 -6.77 2.06
N LYS A 164 -20.36 -7.73 1.35
CA LYS A 164 -20.16 -7.96 -0.09
C LYS A 164 -18.68 -7.87 -0.51
N PRO A 165 -17.77 -8.63 0.14
CA PRO A 165 -16.32 -8.49 -0.07
C PRO A 165 -15.90 -8.70 -1.52
N LYS A 166 -16.53 -9.62 -2.25
CA LYS A 166 -16.26 -9.84 -3.68
C LYS A 166 -16.60 -8.61 -4.54
N GLU A 167 -17.68 -7.90 -4.23
CA GLU A 167 -18.07 -6.70 -4.96
C GLU A 167 -17.10 -5.55 -4.65
N LYS A 168 -16.75 -5.36 -3.37
CA LYS A 168 -15.76 -4.37 -2.93
C LYS A 168 -14.38 -4.63 -3.53
N ALA A 169 -13.94 -5.88 -3.58
CA ALA A 169 -12.69 -6.28 -4.20
C ALA A 169 -12.64 -5.87 -5.68
N ARG A 170 -13.71 -6.09 -6.45
CA ARG A 170 -13.80 -5.69 -7.87
C ARG A 170 -13.71 -4.17 -8.08
N LEU A 171 -14.08 -3.38 -7.09
CA LEU A 171 -14.06 -1.91 -7.13
C LEU A 171 -12.78 -1.30 -6.53
N THR A 172 -11.93 -2.12 -5.92
CA THR A 172 -10.71 -1.70 -5.22
C THR A 172 -9.52 -2.55 -5.66
N GLY A 173 -8.94 -3.37 -4.77
CA GLY A 173 -7.69 -4.08 -5.01
C GLY A 173 -7.72 -5.10 -6.14
N GLY A 174 -8.90 -5.53 -6.58
CA GLY A 174 -9.07 -6.37 -7.77
C GLY A 174 -8.54 -5.73 -9.04
N ILE A 175 -8.49 -4.39 -9.11
CA ILE A 175 -7.86 -3.65 -10.21
C ILE A 175 -6.34 -3.89 -10.23
N LEU A 176 -5.70 -3.90 -9.06
CA LEU A 176 -4.28 -4.20 -8.95
C LEU A 176 -3.99 -5.68 -9.19
N VAL A 177 -4.86 -6.59 -8.72
CA VAL A 177 -4.77 -8.02 -9.04
C VAL A 177 -4.80 -8.24 -10.56
N ASP A 178 -5.73 -7.60 -11.28
CA ASP A 178 -5.81 -7.69 -12.74
C ASP A 178 -4.54 -7.16 -13.44
N ALA A 179 -3.97 -6.05 -12.95
CA ALA A 179 -2.71 -5.51 -13.48
C ALA A 179 -1.52 -6.47 -13.26
N VAL A 180 -1.42 -7.09 -12.08
CA VAL A 180 -0.38 -8.09 -11.77
C VAL A 180 -0.53 -9.32 -12.67
N LEU A 181 -1.76 -9.85 -12.83
CA LEU A 181 -2.04 -10.99 -13.71
C LEU A 181 -1.72 -10.70 -15.19
N LYS A 182 -1.97 -9.48 -15.65
CA LYS A 182 -1.58 -9.03 -17.00
C LYS A 182 -0.07 -9.04 -17.19
N ASN A 183 0.69 -8.54 -16.21
CA ASN A 183 2.16 -8.59 -16.26
C ASN A 183 2.68 -10.04 -16.38
N PHE A 184 2.13 -10.98 -15.62
CA PHE A 184 2.51 -12.39 -15.74
C PHE A 184 2.10 -13.00 -17.07
N THR A 185 0.91 -12.66 -17.58
CA THR A 185 0.46 -13.10 -18.91
C THR A 185 1.42 -12.63 -20.01
N GLU A 186 1.91 -11.39 -19.94
CA GLU A 186 2.90 -10.86 -20.88
C GLU A 186 4.27 -11.53 -20.73
N ALA A 187 4.68 -11.86 -19.50
CA ALA A 187 5.91 -12.62 -19.25
C ALA A 187 5.84 -14.03 -19.87
N ILE A 188 4.71 -14.74 -19.73
CA ILE A 188 4.47 -16.06 -20.35
C ILE A 188 4.56 -15.96 -21.87
N LYS A 189 3.88 -14.96 -22.46
CA LYS A 189 3.91 -14.69 -23.91
C LYS A 189 5.27 -14.21 -24.41
N LYS A 190 6.23 -13.94 -23.50
CA LYS A 190 7.53 -13.32 -23.79
C LYS A 190 7.39 -12.00 -24.54
N SER A 191 6.26 -11.31 -24.34
CA SER A 191 5.94 -10.04 -25.00
C SER A 191 6.46 -8.84 -24.21
N SER A 192 6.82 -9.03 -22.93
CA SER A 192 7.46 -8.02 -22.10
C SER A 192 8.90 -8.42 -21.76
N PRO A 193 9.88 -7.50 -21.91
CA PRO A 193 11.27 -7.75 -21.48
C PRO A 193 11.46 -7.54 -19.97
N LEU A 194 10.42 -7.16 -19.24
CA LEU A 194 10.51 -6.81 -17.82
C LEU A 194 10.75 -8.07 -16.96
N LYS A 195 11.64 -7.93 -15.98
CA LYS A 195 11.94 -8.97 -14.99
C LYS A 195 11.32 -8.70 -13.62
N MET A 196 10.98 -7.45 -13.35
CA MET A 196 10.43 -6.99 -12.09
C MET A 196 9.56 -5.76 -12.35
N VAL A 197 8.40 -5.73 -11.69
CA VAL A 197 7.54 -4.55 -11.61
C VAL A 197 7.35 -4.23 -10.14
N MET A 198 7.70 -3.02 -9.74
CA MET A 198 7.55 -2.56 -8.36
C MET A 198 6.46 -1.51 -8.30
N TYR A 199 5.53 -1.67 -7.34
CA TYR A 199 4.48 -0.70 -7.06
C TYR A 199 4.75 -0.05 -5.70
N SER A 200 5.17 1.22 -5.68
CA SER A 200 5.28 1.98 -4.42
C SER A 200 3.98 2.73 -4.18
N ALA A 201 3.30 2.37 -3.08
CA ALA A 201 1.93 2.77 -2.80
C ALA A 201 1.68 2.88 -1.27
N HIS A 202 0.41 2.89 -0.87
CA HIS A 202 0.01 3.10 0.53
C HIS A 202 -0.33 1.78 1.25
N ASP A 203 -0.43 1.87 2.58
CA ASP A 203 -1.09 0.87 3.43
C ASP A 203 -2.47 0.46 2.86
N SER A 204 -3.29 1.43 2.45
CA SER A 204 -4.60 1.19 1.85
C SER A 204 -4.52 0.38 0.55
N THR A 205 -3.41 0.45 -0.17
CA THR A 205 -3.16 -0.33 -1.38
C THR A 205 -2.89 -1.80 -1.06
N ILE A 206 -2.01 -2.06 -0.08
CA ILE A 206 -1.72 -3.42 0.39
C ILE A 206 -2.99 -4.05 0.96
N LEU A 207 -3.74 -3.30 1.77
CA LEU A 207 -5.00 -3.73 2.34
C LEU A 207 -6.05 -4.08 1.27
N ALA A 208 -6.20 -3.22 0.26
CA ALA A 208 -7.12 -3.47 -0.84
C ALA A 208 -6.71 -4.72 -1.62
N LEU A 209 -5.42 -4.88 -1.91
CA LEU A 209 -4.86 -6.03 -2.60
C LEU A 209 -5.10 -7.34 -1.83
N GLN A 210 -4.68 -7.38 -0.56
CA GLN A 210 -4.87 -8.55 0.30
C GLN A 210 -6.34 -8.86 0.56
N GLY A 211 -7.18 -7.82 0.68
CA GLY A 211 -8.64 -7.96 0.76
C GLY A 211 -9.24 -8.59 -0.50
N ALA A 212 -8.76 -8.21 -1.68
CA ALA A 212 -9.19 -8.78 -2.95
C ALA A 212 -8.72 -10.23 -3.15
N LEU A 213 -7.54 -10.59 -2.64
CA LEU A 213 -7.00 -11.94 -2.65
C LEU A 213 -7.60 -12.83 -1.55
N GLY A 214 -8.25 -12.25 -0.54
CA GLY A 214 -8.78 -12.98 0.61
C GLY A 214 -7.71 -13.43 1.61
N VAL A 215 -6.56 -12.77 1.66
CA VAL A 215 -5.40 -13.14 2.51
C VAL A 215 -5.04 -12.07 3.55
N TYR A 216 -5.90 -11.08 3.75
CA TYR A 216 -5.67 -10.02 4.74
C TYR A 216 -5.67 -10.58 6.16
N SER A 217 -4.60 -10.32 6.92
CA SER A 217 -4.38 -10.83 8.28
C SER A 217 -5.20 -10.11 9.37
N GLY A 218 -5.82 -8.97 9.05
CA GLY A 218 -6.51 -8.12 10.02
C GLY A 218 -5.60 -7.11 10.72
N ILE A 219 -4.30 -7.11 10.42
CA ILE A 219 -3.29 -6.24 11.03
C ILE A 219 -2.95 -5.11 10.05
N HIS A 220 -2.81 -3.88 10.56
CA HIS A 220 -2.31 -2.76 9.77
C HIS A 220 -0.95 -3.07 9.16
N PRO A 221 -0.74 -2.87 7.84
CA PRO A 221 0.58 -3.01 7.25
C PRO A 221 1.57 -2.03 7.92
N PRO A 222 2.65 -2.52 8.56
CA PRO A 222 3.71 -1.64 9.04
C PRO A 222 4.36 -0.79 7.94
N TYR A 223 5.14 0.21 8.35
CA TYR A 223 5.99 0.94 7.41
C TYR A 223 6.91 -0.02 6.64
N ALA A 224 7.04 0.22 5.33
CA ALA A 224 7.81 -0.61 4.40
C ALA A 224 7.30 -2.05 4.21
N SER A 225 6.07 -2.38 4.64
CA SER A 225 5.45 -3.65 4.28
C SER A 225 5.46 -3.89 2.77
N CYS A 226 5.69 -5.13 2.38
CA CYS A 226 5.73 -5.54 0.99
C CYS A 226 4.86 -6.77 0.77
N HIS A 227 4.06 -6.75 -0.29
CA HIS A 227 3.37 -7.92 -0.81
C HIS A 227 4.05 -8.33 -2.12
N ILE A 228 4.70 -9.49 -2.10
CA ILE A 228 5.53 -9.98 -3.19
C ILE A 228 4.75 -11.06 -3.93
N PHE A 229 4.72 -10.95 -5.26
CA PHE A 229 4.31 -12.04 -6.13
C PHE A 229 5.53 -12.56 -6.88
N GLU A 230 5.79 -13.85 -6.79
CA GLU A 230 6.90 -14.48 -7.51
C GLU A 230 6.35 -15.48 -8.52
N PHE A 231 6.85 -15.36 -9.75
CA PHE A 231 6.37 -16.16 -10.86
C PHE A 231 7.49 -17.05 -11.39
N TYR A 232 7.33 -18.35 -11.17
CA TYR A 232 8.31 -19.37 -11.47
C TYR A 232 7.92 -20.14 -12.73
N LYS A 233 8.95 -20.57 -13.46
CA LYS A 233 8.80 -21.56 -14.52
C LYS A 233 9.40 -22.87 -14.00
N GLU A 234 8.55 -23.87 -13.85
CA GLU A 234 8.96 -25.22 -13.48
C GLU A 234 9.01 -26.14 -14.72
N SER A 235 9.46 -27.38 -14.53
CA SER A 235 9.55 -28.37 -15.62
C SER A 235 8.20 -28.74 -16.22
N ASP A 236 7.12 -28.67 -15.43
CA ASP A 236 5.76 -29.08 -15.77
C ASP A 236 4.80 -27.91 -16.04
N GLY A 237 5.24 -26.66 -15.82
CA GLY A 237 4.38 -25.50 -16.04
C GLY A 237 4.92 -24.20 -15.45
N PHE A 238 3.99 -23.32 -15.08
CA PHE A 238 4.28 -22.07 -14.39
C PHE A 238 3.59 -22.07 -13.03
N GLN A 239 4.29 -21.57 -12.01
CA GLN A 239 3.77 -21.45 -10.66
C GLN A 239 3.82 -19.99 -10.21
N LEU A 240 2.78 -19.56 -9.49
CA LEU A 240 2.70 -18.24 -8.86
C LEU A 240 2.71 -18.45 -7.35
N SER A 241 3.68 -17.87 -6.65
CA SER A 241 3.65 -17.70 -5.19
C SER A 241 3.28 -16.25 -4.84
N ALA A 242 2.71 -16.06 -3.65
CA ALA A 242 2.50 -14.75 -3.08
C ALA A 242 2.87 -14.78 -1.59
N GLU A 243 3.67 -13.83 -1.15
CA GLU A 243 4.10 -13.68 0.24
C GLU A 243 3.85 -12.25 0.70
N THR A 244 3.42 -12.09 1.95
CA THR A 244 3.49 -10.79 2.63
C THR A 244 4.61 -10.89 3.65
N SER A 245 5.58 -10.00 3.53
CA SER A 245 6.69 -9.93 4.46
C SER A 245 6.66 -8.56 5.13
N ASP A 246 7.00 -8.55 6.42
CA ASP A 246 7.46 -7.36 7.12
C ASP A 246 8.89 -7.06 6.62
N CYS A 247 9.00 -6.73 5.34
CA CYS A 247 10.28 -6.53 4.70
C CYS A 247 10.93 -5.26 5.27
N LEU A 248 12.11 -5.43 5.88
CA LEU A 248 13.09 -4.37 6.16
C LEU A 248 13.69 -3.73 4.89
N PHE A 249 13.14 -4.03 3.72
CA PHE A 249 13.53 -3.41 2.44
C PHE A 249 12.72 -2.11 2.21
N LEU A 250 12.94 -1.15 3.12
CA LEU A 250 12.90 0.34 3.02
C LEU A 250 12.07 1.00 1.88
N VAL A 251 11.19 1.99 2.09
CA VAL A 251 10.74 2.79 3.28
C VAL A 251 9.35 3.35 2.98
N GLU A 252 8.52 3.69 3.97
CA GLU A 252 7.66 4.90 3.87
C GLU A 252 8.49 6.07 4.43
N ALA A 253 9.04 6.94 3.56
CA ALA A 253 9.93 8.00 4.03
C ALA A 253 9.16 9.09 4.80
N LEU A 254 9.57 9.30 6.05
CA LEU A 254 9.19 10.43 6.91
C LEU A 254 9.78 11.73 6.40
N SER A 255 8.95 12.77 6.26
CA SER A 255 9.30 14.15 6.62
C SER A 255 8.06 15.06 6.62
N PHE A 256 7.94 15.84 7.69
CA PHE A 256 7.04 16.99 7.85
C PHE A 256 7.06 17.91 6.62
N LEU A 257 5.89 18.20 6.05
CA LEU A 257 5.63 19.49 5.42
C LEU A 257 4.11 19.73 5.41
N TYR A 258 3.73 20.90 5.93
CA TYR A 258 2.37 21.43 6.14
C TYR A 258 1.66 21.03 7.44
N MET A 259 2.27 21.38 8.56
CA MET A 259 1.55 22.07 9.65
C MET A 259 2.18 23.45 9.85
N VAL A 260 1.70 24.41 9.07
CA VAL A 260 1.46 25.79 9.48
C VAL A 260 0.09 26.16 8.95
#